data_AF-A0A954YTD3-F1
#
_entry.id   AF-A0A954YTD3-F1
#
_cell.length_a   1.000
_cell.length_b   1.000
_cell.length_c   1.000
_cell.angle_alpha   90.00
_cell.angle_beta   90.00
_cell.angle_gamma   90.00
#
_symmetry.space_group_name_H-M   'P 1'
#
loop_
_entity.id
_entity.type
_entity.pdbx_description
1 polymer ?
#
loop_
_entity_poly.entity_id
_entity_poly.type
_entity_poly.pdbx_seq_one_letter_code
_entity_poly.pdbx_strand_id
1 'polypeptide(L)'
;MPQSDTTLDQWLVFTLAEQKYALHVDCVRELIKTSDHKIRSIPQTPDDIVGAICTRGSVIAVRDLRTMINLPSLAKETADVTGILEQHKIDHADWFHKLSSTIHEGGDPSLACGLQSCTFRKWYDALMGDRTALQTLTNSNFTLFRLFGQLGPAHDAIHSIAAKVTDLVREKKFDMARALMDETGAAQLQNLIGITNQIEVLLDELRKPLIIIMEWEKRQLGIQVDSVNSVVRIPDEKISPLPERVEQSGLFKAIAKTDNDGSGLMLLIDGAKLFEDADPNWQPPDLSQFDDNAPEFSKNQMAATGP
;
A
#
# COMPACT_ATOMS: atom_id res chain seq x y z
N MET A 1 -45.95 -10.06 -28.24
CA MET A 1 -44.47 -10.13 -28.27
C MET A 1 -43.98 -9.86 -26.86
N PRO A 2 -43.23 -10.76 -26.22
CA PRO A 2 -42.57 -10.39 -24.97
C PRO A 2 -41.42 -9.45 -25.33
N GLN A 3 -41.36 -8.32 -24.64
CA GLN A 3 -40.21 -7.42 -24.69
C GLN A 3 -38.99 -8.21 -24.21
N SER A 4 -37.92 -8.21 -25.00
CA SER A 4 -36.62 -8.67 -24.53
C SER A 4 -36.21 -7.75 -23.38
N ASP A 5 -36.29 -8.27 -22.15
CA ASP A 5 -35.55 -7.71 -21.02
C ASP A 5 -34.08 -7.75 -21.43
N THR A 6 -33.54 -6.64 -21.93
CA THR A 6 -32.11 -6.50 -22.18
C THR A 6 -31.47 -6.53 -20.79
N THR A 7 -31.04 -7.71 -20.35
CA THR A 7 -30.32 -7.88 -19.10
C THR A 7 -29.04 -7.05 -19.20
N LEU A 8 -29.02 -5.89 -18.55
CA LEU A 8 -27.83 -5.06 -18.47
C LEU A 8 -26.74 -5.85 -17.73
N ASP A 9 -25.61 -6.06 -18.41
CA ASP A 9 -24.47 -6.79 -17.86
C ASP A 9 -23.99 -6.13 -16.56
N GLN A 10 -23.69 -6.98 -15.57
CA GLN A 10 -23.24 -6.55 -14.25
C GLN A 10 -21.73 -6.64 -14.15
N TRP A 11 -21.14 -5.58 -13.61
CA TRP A 11 -19.70 -5.40 -13.52
C TRP A 11 -19.30 -5.13 -12.07
N LEU A 12 -18.33 -5.89 -11.57
CA LEU A 12 -17.69 -5.61 -10.30
C LEU A 12 -16.65 -4.52 -10.49
N VAL A 13 -16.85 -3.37 -9.86
CA VAL A 13 -15.93 -2.23 -9.90
C VAL A 13 -14.96 -2.30 -8.73
N PHE A 14 -13.69 -2.13 -9.02
CA PHE A 14 -12.60 -2.08 -8.05
C PHE A 14 -11.57 -1.03 -8.47
N THR A 15 -10.65 -0.71 -7.57
CA THR A 15 -9.63 0.32 -7.77
C THR A 15 -8.23 -0.30 -7.76
N LEU A 16 -7.37 0.17 -8.66
CA LEU A 16 -5.92 -0.04 -8.65
C LEU A 16 -5.25 1.32 -8.87
N ALA A 17 -4.35 1.71 -7.96
CA ALA A 17 -3.59 2.96 -8.05
C ALA A 17 -4.46 4.17 -8.45
N GLU A 18 -5.54 4.41 -7.69
CA GLU A 18 -6.54 5.47 -7.90
C GLU A 18 -7.46 5.33 -9.13
N GLN A 19 -7.17 4.40 -10.03
CA GLN A 19 -7.95 4.19 -11.24
C GLN A 19 -8.98 3.08 -11.07
N LYS A 20 -10.18 3.30 -11.61
CA LYS A 20 -11.27 2.32 -11.57
C LYS A 20 -11.18 1.33 -12.73
N TYR A 21 -11.32 0.06 -12.38
CA TYR A 21 -11.39 -1.07 -13.29
C TYR A 21 -12.67 -1.85 -13.03
N ALA A 22 -13.07 -2.67 -14.00
CA ALA A 22 -14.20 -3.55 -13.81
C ALA A 22 -14.02 -4.92 -14.45
N LEU A 23 -14.56 -5.92 -13.78
CA LEU A 23 -14.65 -7.31 -14.25
C LEU A 23 -16.11 -7.72 -14.37
N HIS A 24 -16.42 -8.53 -15.38
CA HIS A 24 -17.76 -9.07 -15.52
C HIS A 24 -18.09 -9.97 -14.33
N VAL A 25 -19.28 -9.83 -13.74
CA VAL A 25 -19.64 -10.56 -12.51
C VAL A 25 -19.65 -12.08 -12.72
N ASP A 26 -19.94 -12.58 -13.93
CA ASP A 26 -19.99 -14.02 -14.21
C ASP A 26 -18.69 -14.79 -13.92
N CYS A 27 -17.55 -14.11 -14.01
CA CYS A 27 -16.26 -14.73 -13.70
C CYS A 27 -15.84 -14.55 -12.24
N VAL A 28 -16.63 -13.83 -11.41
CA VAL A 28 -16.33 -13.56 -10.00
C VAL A 28 -17.06 -14.57 -9.11
N ARG A 29 -16.31 -15.28 -8.27
CA ARG A 29 -16.87 -16.24 -7.29
C ARG A 29 -17.01 -15.65 -5.89
N GLU A 30 -15.95 -15.03 -5.38
CA GLU A 30 -15.93 -14.51 -4.01
C GLU A 30 -14.88 -13.41 -3.81
N LEU A 31 -15.03 -12.64 -2.74
CA LEU A 31 -14.09 -11.63 -2.28
C LEU A 31 -13.47 -12.09 -0.96
N ILE A 32 -12.15 -12.12 -0.90
CA ILE A 32 -11.39 -12.54 0.27
C ILE A 32 -10.53 -11.37 0.73
N LYS A 33 -10.51 -11.11 2.04
CA LYS A 33 -9.54 -10.19 2.64
C LYS A 33 -8.22 -10.92 2.85
N THR A 34 -7.12 -10.27 2.49
CA THR A 34 -5.77 -10.81 2.76
C THR A 34 -5.46 -10.92 4.25
N SER A 35 -6.15 -10.18 5.11
CA SER A 35 -6.08 -10.34 6.57
C SER A 35 -6.56 -11.71 7.04
N ASP A 36 -7.50 -12.31 6.32
CA ASP A 36 -8.19 -13.53 6.75
C ASP A 36 -7.51 -14.79 6.20
N HIS A 37 -6.66 -14.64 5.17
CA HIS A 37 -5.99 -15.74 4.48
C HIS A 37 -4.53 -15.41 4.22
N LYS A 38 -3.62 -16.21 4.78
CA LYS A 38 -2.18 -16.07 4.53
C LYS A 38 -1.84 -16.53 3.11
N ILE A 39 -1.33 -15.63 2.29
CA ILE A 39 -0.75 -15.97 0.99
C ILE A 39 0.60 -16.66 1.23
N ARG A 40 0.79 -17.84 0.65
CA ARG A 40 2.06 -18.57 0.70
C ARG A 40 2.84 -18.31 -0.58
N SER A 41 4.06 -17.76 -0.45
CA SER A 41 4.93 -17.44 -1.58
C SER A 41 5.39 -18.70 -2.30
N ILE A 42 5.16 -18.78 -3.59
CA ILE A 42 5.65 -19.89 -4.43
C ILE A 42 7.04 -19.49 -4.98
N PRO A 43 8.07 -20.33 -4.88
CA PRO A 43 9.39 -20.04 -5.46
C PRO A 43 9.36 -20.03 -7.00
N GLN A 44 10.27 -19.26 -7.61
CA GLN A 44 10.50 -19.26 -9.07
C GLN A 44 9.26 -18.90 -9.91
N THR A 45 8.40 -18.04 -9.37
CA THR A 45 7.26 -17.52 -10.12
C THR A 45 7.60 -16.21 -10.83
N PRO A 46 6.86 -15.86 -11.90
CA PRO A 46 6.79 -14.49 -12.41
C PRO A 46 6.51 -13.46 -11.32
N ASP A 47 6.97 -12.22 -11.53
CA ASP A 47 6.85 -11.11 -10.57
C ASP A 47 5.41 -10.77 -10.20
N ASP A 48 4.46 -11.07 -11.10
CA ASP A 48 3.04 -10.80 -10.88
C ASP A 48 2.34 -11.89 -10.06
N ILE A 49 3.00 -13.02 -9.77
CA ILE A 49 2.46 -14.06 -8.91
C ILE A 49 2.95 -13.84 -7.48
N VAL A 50 2.02 -13.49 -6.61
CA VAL A 50 2.27 -13.23 -5.19
C VAL A 50 2.43 -14.54 -4.41
N GLY A 51 1.74 -15.59 -4.87
CA GLY A 51 1.77 -16.91 -4.27
C GLY A 51 0.48 -17.67 -4.47
N ALA A 52 0.07 -18.46 -3.48
CA ALA A 52 -1.22 -19.14 -3.45
C ALA A 52 -1.91 -19.06 -2.09
N ILE A 53 -3.22 -19.20 -2.11
CA ILE A 53 -4.07 -19.37 -0.94
C ILE A 53 -4.77 -20.73 -0.99
N CYS A 54 -5.06 -21.30 0.18
CA CYS A 54 -5.95 -22.43 0.31
C CYS A 54 -7.30 -21.91 0.79
N THR A 55 -8.37 -22.18 0.05
CA THR A 55 -9.75 -21.88 0.46
C THR A 55 -10.64 -23.04 0.06
N ARG A 56 -11.49 -23.49 1.00
CA ARG A 56 -12.42 -24.62 0.82
C ARG A 56 -11.76 -25.88 0.23
N GLY A 57 -10.54 -26.19 0.67
CA GLY A 57 -9.76 -27.35 0.23
C GLY A 57 -9.27 -27.28 -1.23
N SER A 58 -9.37 -26.11 -1.88
CA SER A 58 -8.80 -25.85 -3.20
C SER A 58 -7.66 -24.86 -3.08
N VAL A 59 -6.60 -25.09 -3.83
CA VAL A 59 -5.46 -24.18 -3.86
C VAL A 59 -5.56 -23.27 -5.07
N ILE A 60 -5.53 -21.98 -4.80
CA ILE A 60 -5.79 -20.93 -5.79
C ILE A 60 -4.55 -20.06 -5.87
N ALA A 61 -3.94 -19.98 -7.06
CA ALA A 61 -2.85 -19.05 -7.33
C ALA A 61 -3.37 -17.62 -7.25
N VAL A 62 -2.57 -16.71 -6.68
CA VAL A 62 -2.90 -15.31 -6.49
C VAL A 62 -1.92 -14.44 -7.26
N ARG A 63 -2.45 -13.64 -8.20
CA ARG A 63 -1.71 -12.64 -8.98
C ARG A 63 -1.94 -11.24 -8.43
N ASP A 64 -0.94 -10.37 -8.47
CA ASP A 64 -1.10 -8.94 -8.23
C ASP A 64 -1.40 -8.21 -9.53
N LEU A 65 -2.61 -7.68 -9.62
CA LEU A 65 -3.09 -7.05 -10.84
C LEU A 65 -2.36 -5.73 -11.13
N ARG A 66 -1.81 -5.04 -10.11
CA ARG A 66 -0.96 -3.86 -10.32
C ARG A 66 0.31 -4.25 -11.06
N THR A 67 1.00 -5.28 -10.60
CA THR A 67 2.24 -5.74 -11.24
C THR A 67 2.01 -6.28 -12.65
N MET A 68 0.85 -6.91 -12.92
CA MET A 68 0.46 -7.33 -14.27
C MET A 68 0.37 -6.15 -15.26
N ILE A 69 -0.03 -4.97 -14.77
CA ILE A 69 -0.11 -3.75 -15.59
C ILE A 69 1.09 -2.82 -15.40
N ASN A 70 2.22 -3.36 -14.92
CA ASN A 70 3.49 -2.66 -14.69
C ASN A 70 3.41 -1.50 -13.69
N LEU A 71 2.56 -1.62 -12.68
CA LEU A 71 2.49 -0.70 -11.54
C LEU A 71 3.15 -1.33 -10.30
N PRO A 72 3.71 -0.51 -9.38
CA PRO A 72 4.17 -0.98 -8.09
C PRO A 72 3.03 -1.63 -7.30
N SER A 73 3.28 -2.80 -6.70
CA SER A 73 2.31 -3.43 -5.81
C SER A 73 1.89 -2.50 -4.67
N LEU A 74 0.67 -2.67 -4.17
CA LEU A 74 0.17 -1.87 -3.03
C LEU A 74 1.05 -2.08 -1.80
N ALA A 75 1.54 -3.30 -1.60
CA ALA A 75 2.47 -3.64 -0.53
C ALA A 75 3.80 -2.89 -0.66
N LYS A 76 4.38 -2.83 -1.87
CA LYS A 76 5.62 -2.09 -2.12
C LYS A 76 5.44 -0.59 -1.91
N GLU A 77 4.39 0.00 -2.46
CA GLU A 77 4.08 1.43 -2.27
C GLU A 77 3.92 1.78 -0.79
N THR A 78 3.23 0.91 -0.03
CA THR A 78 3.05 1.09 1.42
C THR A 78 4.38 0.95 2.16
N ALA A 79 5.21 -0.04 1.80
CA ALA A 79 6.53 -0.26 2.38
C ALA A 79 7.50 0.91 2.11
N ASP A 80 7.45 1.52 0.93
CA ASP A 80 8.27 2.69 0.61
C ASP A 80 7.93 3.87 1.55
N VAL A 81 6.65 4.10 1.83
CA VAL A 81 6.21 5.17 2.75
C VAL A 81 6.58 4.85 4.20
N THR A 82 6.32 3.63 4.68
CA THR A 82 6.69 3.24 6.05
C THR A 82 8.20 3.22 6.25
N GLY A 83 8.98 2.86 5.23
CA GLY A 83 10.44 2.95 5.26
C GLY A 83 10.94 4.40 5.42
N ILE A 84 10.31 5.38 4.77
CA ILE A 84 10.62 6.80 4.97
C ILE A 84 10.31 7.22 6.41
N LEU A 85 9.15 6.82 6.95
CA LEU A 85 8.76 7.12 8.32
C LEU A 85 9.72 6.52 9.37
N GLU A 86 10.11 5.25 9.18
CA GLU A 86 11.07 4.56 10.03
C GLU A 86 12.43 5.25 10.02
N GLN A 87 12.97 5.54 8.83
CA GLN A 87 14.26 6.22 8.70
C GLN A 87 14.23 7.58 9.42
N HIS A 88 13.13 8.32 9.31
CA HIS A 88 12.99 9.60 9.99
C HIS A 88 12.88 9.50 11.51
N LYS A 89 12.30 8.42 12.07
CA LYS A 89 12.36 8.16 13.52
C LYS A 89 13.80 7.97 13.97
N ILE A 90 14.56 7.16 13.23
CA ILE A 90 15.98 6.87 13.51
C ILE A 90 16.80 8.16 13.46
N ASP A 91 16.68 8.94 12.39
CA ASP A 91 17.42 10.20 12.22
C ASP A 91 17.20 11.17 13.39
N HIS A 92 15.95 11.32 13.85
CA HIS A 92 15.63 12.21 14.97
C HIS A 92 16.10 11.66 16.31
N ALA A 93 16.02 10.35 16.54
CA ALA A 93 16.52 9.72 17.75
C ALA A 93 18.05 9.87 17.86
N ASP A 94 18.78 9.62 16.77
CA ASP A 94 20.23 9.78 16.70
C ASP A 94 20.66 11.24 16.91
N TRP A 95 19.96 12.16 16.22
CA TRP A 95 20.19 13.59 16.40
C TRP A 95 19.94 14.03 17.85
N PHE A 96 18.85 13.57 18.47
CA PHE A 96 18.51 13.89 19.86
C PHE A 96 19.57 13.36 20.83
N HIS A 97 20.00 12.11 20.65
CA HIS A 97 21.04 11.50 21.46
C HIS A 97 22.37 12.27 21.35
N LYS A 98 22.79 12.61 20.12
CA LYS A 98 24.00 13.40 19.88
C LYS A 98 23.93 14.79 20.52
N LEU A 99 22.78 15.46 20.41
CA LEU A 99 22.55 16.75 21.03
C LEU A 99 22.65 16.64 22.56
N SER A 100 21.99 15.65 23.15
CA SER A 100 22.02 15.42 24.61
C SER A 100 23.44 15.15 25.10
N SER A 101 24.20 14.27 24.43
CA SER A 101 25.61 13.99 24.79
C SER A 101 26.47 15.26 24.77
N THR A 102 26.33 16.08 23.72
CA THR A 102 27.07 17.35 23.59
C THR A 102 26.80 18.29 24.76
N ILE A 103 25.55 18.41 25.20
CA ILE A 103 25.15 19.27 26.34
C ILE A 103 25.70 18.72 27.64
N HIS A 104 25.68 17.39 27.83
CA HIS A 104 26.20 16.74 29.02
C HIS A 104 27.71 16.93 29.16
N GLU A 105 28.45 16.80 28.06
CA GLU A 105 29.90 17.00 27.97
C GLU A 105 30.33 18.48 28.01
N GLY A 106 29.37 19.43 27.95
CA GLY A 106 29.66 20.87 27.95
C GLY A 106 30.17 21.40 26.62
N GLY A 107 29.94 20.68 25.52
CA GLY A 107 30.22 21.10 24.15
C GLY A 107 29.22 22.13 23.62
N ASP A 108 29.49 22.66 22.42
CA ASP A 108 28.60 23.61 21.75
C ASP A 108 27.51 22.88 20.94
N PRO A 109 26.23 22.92 21.35
CA PRO A 109 25.13 22.24 20.67
C PRO A 109 24.81 22.82 19.29
N SER A 110 25.31 24.02 18.95
CA SER A 110 25.09 24.64 17.63
C SER A 110 25.67 23.81 16.48
N LEU A 111 26.75 23.05 16.75
CA LEU A 111 27.39 22.14 15.79
C LEU A 111 26.60 20.84 15.57
N ALA A 112 25.73 20.47 16.51
CA ALA A 112 24.81 19.34 16.38
C ALA A 112 23.46 19.75 15.76
N CYS A 113 23.09 21.02 15.84
CA CYS A 113 21.84 21.57 15.32
C CYS A 113 21.97 22.02 13.86
N GLY A 114 21.97 21.08 12.92
CA GLY A 114 21.66 21.35 11.52
C GLY A 114 20.17 21.70 11.31
N LEU A 115 19.65 22.73 11.99
CA LEU A 115 18.23 23.13 12.02
C LEU A 115 17.63 23.44 10.64
N GLN A 116 18.47 23.73 9.64
CA GLN A 116 18.05 24.21 8.31
C GLN A 116 18.08 23.13 7.22
N SER A 117 18.51 21.90 7.52
CA SER A 117 18.69 20.84 6.52
C SER A 117 17.88 19.58 6.76
N CYS A 118 16.86 19.62 7.63
CA CYS A 118 16.04 18.45 7.95
C CYS A 118 15.37 17.89 6.68
N THR A 119 15.77 16.68 6.26
CA THR A 119 15.23 15.99 5.08
C THR A 119 13.76 15.63 5.25
N PHE A 120 13.35 15.29 6.49
CA PHE A 120 11.95 15.05 6.85
C PHE A 120 11.07 16.25 6.51
N ARG A 121 11.48 17.48 6.85
CA ARG A 121 10.65 18.67 6.60
C ARG A 121 10.36 18.86 5.12
N LYS A 122 11.36 18.62 4.25
CA LYS A 122 11.18 18.70 2.79
C LYS A 122 10.19 17.66 2.28
N TRP A 123 10.31 16.42 2.75
CA TRP A 123 9.37 15.35 2.40
C TRP A 123 7.96 15.65 2.92
N TYR A 124 7.85 16.09 4.18
CA TYR A 124 6.58 16.40 4.83
C TYR A 124 5.85 17.55 4.12
N ASP A 125 6.54 18.65 3.82
CA ASP A 125 5.96 19.80 3.13
C ASP A 125 5.50 19.42 1.70
N ALA A 126 6.25 18.54 1.01
CA ALA A 126 5.85 18.01 -0.29
C ALA A 126 4.57 17.14 -0.19
N LEU A 127 4.53 16.22 0.77
CA LEU A 127 3.36 15.37 1.02
C LEU A 127 2.12 16.19 1.41
N MET A 128 2.26 17.13 2.34
CA MET A 128 1.16 17.99 2.79
C MET A 128 0.73 19.01 1.73
N GLY A 129 1.62 19.38 0.80
CA GLY A 129 1.34 20.25 -0.34
C GLY A 129 0.55 19.56 -1.46
N ASP A 130 0.67 18.23 -1.58
CA ASP A 130 -0.06 17.43 -2.57
C ASP A 130 -1.31 16.79 -1.94
N ARG A 131 -2.46 17.45 -2.12
CA ARG A 131 -3.74 16.98 -1.58
C ARG A 131 -4.15 15.63 -2.15
N THR A 132 -3.86 15.36 -3.42
CA THR A 132 -4.24 14.11 -4.07
C THR A 132 -3.40 12.97 -3.50
N ALA A 133 -2.08 13.14 -3.46
CA ALA A 133 -1.18 12.14 -2.89
C ALA A 133 -1.53 11.83 -1.42
N LEU A 134 -1.83 12.85 -0.62
CA LEU A 134 -2.23 12.64 0.78
C LEU A 134 -3.60 11.93 0.89
N GLN A 135 -4.56 12.28 0.04
CA GLN A 135 -5.87 11.60 0.02
C GLN A 135 -5.75 10.13 -0.37
N THR A 136 -4.91 9.81 -1.35
CA THR A 136 -4.61 8.44 -1.78
C THR A 136 -3.89 7.66 -0.71
N LEU A 137 -2.82 8.25 -0.14
CA LEU A 137 -2.05 7.61 0.92
C LEU A 137 -2.93 7.26 2.11
N THR A 138 -3.79 8.19 2.51
CA THR A 138 -4.71 8.02 3.64
C THR A 138 -5.91 7.15 3.31
N ASN A 139 -6.12 6.76 2.04
CA ASN A 139 -7.34 6.11 1.56
C ASN A 139 -8.62 6.85 2.04
N SER A 140 -8.59 8.19 1.99
CA SER A 140 -9.62 9.07 2.55
C SER A 140 -9.97 8.85 4.03
N ASN A 141 -9.10 8.18 4.81
CA ASN A 141 -9.30 7.94 6.23
C ASN A 141 -8.96 9.20 7.06
N PHE A 142 -9.99 9.75 7.71
CA PHE A 142 -9.85 10.98 8.49
C PHE A 142 -8.87 10.88 9.66
N THR A 143 -8.81 9.72 10.35
CA THR A 143 -7.90 9.52 11.47
C THR A 143 -6.46 9.55 11.02
N LEU A 144 -6.15 8.84 9.93
CA LEU A 144 -4.82 8.81 9.35
C LEU A 144 -4.41 10.19 8.83
N PHE A 145 -5.30 10.89 8.12
CA PHE A 145 -5.10 12.28 7.71
C PHE A 145 -4.75 13.20 8.89
N ARG A 146 -5.50 13.10 10.00
CA ARG A 146 -5.26 13.89 11.22
C ARG A 146 -3.89 13.59 11.81
N LEU A 147 -3.45 12.33 11.85
CA LEU A 147 -2.14 11.96 12.38
C LEU A 147 -1.00 12.55 11.55
N PHE A 148 -1.07 12.50 10.21
CA PHE A 148 -0.12 13.22 9.35
C PHE A 148 -0.12 14.72 9.63
N GLY A 149 -1.29 15.33 9.86
CA GLY A 149 -1.38 16.73 10.28
C GLY A 149 -0.73 17.03 11.64
N GLN A 150 -0.58 16.05 12.53
CA GLN A 150 0.06 16.20 13.85
C GLN A 150 1.58 16.09 13.79
N LEU A 151 2.14 15.46 12.77
CA LEU A 151 3.60 15.30 12.63
C LEU A 151 4.33 16.65 12.54
N GLY A 152 3.79 17.61 11.77
CA GLY A 152 4.39 18.94 11.63
C GLY A 152 4.56 19.67 12.96
N PRO A 153 3.48 19.90 13.73
CA PRO A 153 3.57 20.49 15.06
C PRO A 153 4.47 19.72 16.04
N ALA A 154 4.45 18.39 16.02
CA ALA A 154 5.29 17.56 16.89
C ALA A 154 6.79 17.72 16.55
N HIS A 155 7.11 17.73 15.25
CA HIS A 155 8.46 18.00 14.76
C HIS A 155 8.94 19.41 15.16
N ASP A 156 8.12 20.43 14.95
CA ASP A 156 8.46 21.82 15.27
C ASP A 156 8.67 22.03 16.78
N ALA A 157 7.94 21.29 17.62
CA ALA A 157 8.13 21.31 19.07
C ALA A 157 9.53 20.81 19.47
N ILE A 158 10.02 19.72 18.88
CA ILE A 158 11.36 19.18 19.15
C ILE A 158 12.45 20.19 18.76
N HIS A 159 12.32 20.81 17.58
CA HIS A 159 13.26 21.83 17.14
C HIS A 159 13.23 23.09 18.03
N SER A 160 12.06 23.48 18.53
CA SER A 160 11.93 24.58 19.49
C SER A 160 12.67 24.28 20.80
N ILE A 161 12.64 23.04 21.29
CA ILE A 161 13.42 22.64 22.46
C ILE A 161 14.92 22.75 22.19
N ALA A 162 15.40 22.23 21.06
CA ALA A 162 16.82 22.34 20.72
C ALA A 162 17.31 23.78 20.61
N ALA A 163 16.51 24.68 20.05
CA ALA A 163 16.81 26.12 20.03
C ALA A 163 16.94 26.70 21.44
N LYS A 164 15.96 26.44 22.33
CA LYS A 164 15.98 26.91 23.72
C LYS A 164 17.17 26.37 24.51
N VAL A 165 17.48 25.09 24.33
CA VAL A 165 18.62 24.43 24.97
C VAL A 165 19.94 25.07 24.50
N THR A 166 20.05 25.38 23.22
CA THR A 166 21.21 26.08 22.66
C THR A 166 21.39 27.46 23.31
N ASP A 167 20.31 28.22 23.46
CA ASP A 167 20.35 29.55 24.10
C ASP A 167 20.75 29.45 25.59
N LEU A 168 20.22 28.47 26.33
CA LEU A 168 20.62 28.22 27.73
C LEU A 168 22.11 27.87 27.86
N VAL A 169 22.66 27.09 26.93
CA VAL A 169 24.10 26.78 26.90
C VAL A 169 24.93 28.04 26.64
N ARG A 170 24.51 28.92 25.72
CA ARG A 170 25.20 30.21 25.48
C ARG A 170 25.19 31.11 26.73
N GLU A 171 24.09 31.07 27.49
CA GLU A 171 23.95 31.77 28.77
C GLU A 171 24.68 31.07 29.94
N LYS A 172 25.40 29.97 29.69
CA LYS A 172 26.10 29.14 30.70
C LYS A 172 25.18 28.52 31.75
N LYS A 173 23.89 28.33 31.43
CA LYS A 173 22.87 27.70 32.30
C LYS A 173 22.78 26.20 32.02
N PHE A 174 23.87 25.47 32.26
CA PHE A 174 24.00 24.06 31.87
C PHE A 174 23.00 23.12 32.54
N ASP A 175 22.72 23.30 33.84
CA ASP A 175 21.80 22.42 34.57
C ASP A 175 20.36 22.57 34.06
N MET A 176 19.95 23.81 33.74
CA MET A 176 18.66 24.08 33.12
C MET A 176 18.57 23.50 31.71
N ALA A 177 19.66 23.57 30.93
CA ALA A 177 19.72 23.00 29.59
C ALA A 177 19.58 21.46 29.61
N ARG A 178 20.26 20.80 30.54
CA ARG A 178 20.17 19.34 30.75
C ARG A 178 18.76 18.91 31.17
N ALA A 179 18.20 19.55 32.20
CA ALA A 179 16.84 19.25 32.66
C ALA A 179 15.79 19.45 31.54
N LEU A 180 15.90 20.54 30.77
CA LEU A 180 15.00 20.79 29.64
C LEU A 180 15.11 19.70 28.56
N MET A 181 16.33 19.23 28.28
CA MET A 181 16.59 18.17 27.31
C MET A 181 16.03 16.82 27.77
N ASP A 182 16.37 16.41 28.99
CA ASP A 182 16.06 15.08 29.51
C ASP A 182 14.58 14.89 29.84
N GLU A 183 13.90 15.95 30.27
CA GLU A 183 12.47 15.88 30.59
C GLU A 183 11.62 16.26 29.37
N THR A 184 11.68 17.53 28.97
CA THR A 184 10.77 18.06 27.94
C THR A 184 11.19 17.58 26.56
N GLY A 185 12.48 17.61 26.24
CA GLY A 185 12.99 17.13 24.96
C GLY A 185 12.67 15.66 24.71
N ALA A 186 12.95 14.80 25.68
CA ALA A 186 12.65 13.38 25.59
C ALA A 186 11.15 13.11 25.41
N ALA A 187 10.29 13.82 26.16
CA ALA A 187 8.85 13.71 26.01
C ALA A 187 8.36 14.13 24.60
N GLN A 188 8.93 15.19 24.02
CA GLN A 188 8.57 15.61 22.65
C GLN A 188 9.03 14.60 21.60
N LEU A 189 10.23 14.01 21.75
CA LEU A 189 10.71 12.94 20.87
C LEU A 189 9.79 11.71 20.94
N GLN A 190 9.41 11.28 22.14
CA GLN A 190 8.49 10.15 22.32
C GLN A 190 7.11 10.43 21.72
N ASN A 191 6.62 11.67 21.82
CA ASN A 191 5.38 12.08 21.17
C ASN A 191 5.47 11.95 19.64
N LEU A 192 6.55 12.44 19.02
CA LEU A 192 6.75 12.30 17.56
C LEU A 192 6.80 10.82 17.14
N ILE A 193 7.61 10.01 17.82
CA ILE A 193 7.71 8.57 17.56
C ILE A 193 6.35 7.89 17.72
N GLY A 194 5.60 8.25 18.77
CA GLY A 194 4.27 7.71 19.04
C GLY A 194 3.24 8.04 17.94
N ILE A 195 3.30 9.23 17.36
CA ILE A 195 2.45 9.61 16.21
C ILE A 195 2.86 8.79 14.98
N THR A 196 4.15 8.69 14.69
CA THR A 196 4.66 7.93 13.53
C THR A 196 4.28 6.44 13.62
N ASN A 197 4.43 5.82 14.80
CA ASN A 197 4.04 4.42 15.00
C ASN A 197 2.52 4.21 14.79
N GLN A 198 1.68 5.16 15.22
CA GLN A 198 0.23 5.10 14.95
C GLN A 198 -0.09 5.19 13.45
N ILE A 199 0.65 6.03 12.72
CA ILE A 199 0.54 6.14 11.26
C ILE A 199 0.90 4.81 10.60
N GLU A 200 2.02 4.21 10.98
CA GLU A 200 2.48 2.92 10.41
C GLU A 200 1.46 1.80 10.63
N VAL A 201 0.93 1.66 11.84
CA VAL A 201 -0.11 0.65 12.15
C VAL A 201 -1.36 0.88 11.30
N LEU A 202 -1.82 2.13 11.16
CA LEU A 202 -3.00 2.42 10.36
C LEU A 202 -2.76 2.28 8.86
N LEU A 203 -1.56 2.61 8.36
CA LEU A 203 -1.20 2.39 6.96
C LEU A 203 -1.20 0.90 6.64
N ASP A 204 -0.59 0.07 7.48
CA ASP A 204 -0.60 -1.38 7.30
C ASP A 204 -2.03 -1.93 7.26
N GLU A 205 -2.89 -1.48 8.18
CA GLU A 205 -4.27 -1.99 8.27
C GLU A 205 -5.18 -1.49 7.14
N LEU A 206 -5.10 -0.21 6.78
CA LEU A 206 -6.01 0.40 5.80
C LEU A 206 -5.62 0.13 4.34
N ARG A 207 -4.37 -0.28 4.10
CA ARG A 207 -3.82 -0.53 2.77
C ARG A 207 -3.54 -2.02 2.52
N LYS A 208 -4.37 -2.89 3.12
CA LYS A 208 -4.37 -4.33 2.82
C LYS A 208 -5.13 -4.60 1.52
N PRO A 209 -4.52 -5.27 0.54
CA PRO A 209 -5.21 -5.61 -0.70
C PRO A 209 -6.34 -6.62 -0.45
N LEU A 210 -7.32 -6.63 -1.33
CA LEU A 210 -8.37 -7.64 -1.39
C LEU A 210 -8.05 -8.63 -2.51
N ILE A 211 -8.44 -9.89 -2.33
CA ILE A 211 -8.35 -10.92 -3.37
C ILE A 211 -9.74 -11.15 -3.95
N ILE A 212 -9.87 -10.99 -5.27
CA ILE A 212 -11.05 -11.40 -6.02
C ILE A 212 -10.79 -12.82 -6.53
N ILE A 213 -11.58 -13.78 -6.09
CA ILE A 213 -11.52 -15.15 -6.60
C ILE A 213 -12.39 -15.24 -7.84
N MET A 214 -11.77 -15.69 -8.92
CA MET A 214 -12.35 -15.81 -10.23
C MET A 214 -12.41 -17.27 -10.67
N GLU A 215 -13.32 -17.57 -11.59
CA GLU A 215 -13.34 -18.85 -12.29
C GLU A 215 -13.53 -18.65 -13.80
N TRP A 216 -12.75 -19.40 -14.58
CA TRP A 216 -12.88 -19.51 -16.02
C TRP A 216 -12.55 -20.94 -16.46
N GLU A 217 -13.40 -21.56 -17.29
CA GLU A 217 -13.21 -22.94 -17.78
C GLU A 217 -12.84 -23.96 -16.68
N LYS A 218 -13.46 -23.86 -15.50
CA LYS A 218 -13.21 -24.67 -14.29
C LYS A 218 -11.83 -24.47 -13.64
N ARG A 219 -11.03 -23.52 -14.10
CA ARG A 219 -9.81 -23.04 -13.41
C ARG A 219 -10.19 -21.93 -12.46
N GLN A 220 -9.55 -21.89 -11.29
CA GLN A 220 -9.69 -20.78 -10.35
C GLN A 220 -8.42 -19.94 -10.31
N LEU A 221 -8.59 -18.62 -10.14
CA LEU A 221 -7.52 -17.66 -9.99
C LEU A 221 -7.92 -16.60 -8.96
N GLY A 222 -7.00 -16.21 -8.09
CA GLY A 222 -7.14 -15.03 -7.27
C GLY A 222 -6.41 -13.86 -7.90
N ILE A 223 -7.03 -12.68 -7.89
CA ILE A 223 -6.35 -11.42 -8.24
C ILE A 223 -6.37 -10.47 -7.06
N GLN A 224 -5.22 -9.87 -6.73
CA GLN A 224 -5.15 -8.80 -5.74
C GLN A 224 -5.52 -7.46 -6.37
N VAL A 225 -6.35 -6.72 -5.64
CA VAL A 225 -6.79 -5.36 -5.97
C VAL A 225 -6.73 -4.48 -4.72
N ASP A 226 -6.67 -3.16 -4.89
CA ASP A 226 -6.53 -2.26 -3.73
C ASP A 226 -7.81 -2.19 -2.91
N SER A 227 -8.94 -2.08 -3.60
CA SER A 227 -10.26 -2.03 -2.98
C SER A 227 -11.35 -2.42 -3.96
N VAL A 228 -12.43 -3.00 -3.45
CA VAL A 228 -13.65 -3.27 -4.21
C VAL A 228 -14.66 -2.17 -3.87
N ASN A 229 -15.25 -1.54 -4.89
CA ASN A 229 -16.12 -0.39 -4.72
C ASN A 229 -17.60 -0.77 -4.72
N SER A 230 -18.08 -1.37 -5.80
CA SER A 230 -19.52 -1.65 -6.00
C SER A 230 -19.75 -2.57 -7.19
N VAL A 231 -20.92 -3.21 -7.25
CA VAL A 231 -21.42 -3.84 -8.48
C VAL A 231 -22.31 -2.84 -9.21
N VAL A 232 -22.02 -2.59 -10.49
CA VAL A 232 -22.76 -1.64 -11.33
C VAL A 232 -23.30 -2.34 -12.58
N ARG A 233 -24.38 -1.80 -13.13
CA ARG A 233 -24.89 -2.18 -14.46
C ARG A 233 -24.41 -1.17 -15.47
N ILE A 234 -23.78 -1.63 -16.54
CA ILE A 234 -23.23 -0.75 -17.59
C ILE A 234 -23.97 -1.06 -18.89
N PRO A 235 -24.81 -0.14 -19.39
CA PRO A 235 -25.41 -0.27 -20.72
C PRO A 235 -24.35 -0.27 -21.82
N ASP A 236 -24.58 -1.06 -22.89
CA ASP A 236 -23.67 -1.17 -24.03
C ASP A 236 -23.38 0.18 -24.68
N GLU A 237 -24.32 1.13 -24.66
CA GLU A 237 -24.12 2.46 -25.24
C GLU A 237 -23.05 3.29 -24.50
N LYS A 238 -22.72 2.91 -23.26
CA LYS A 238 -21.66 3.54 -22.47
C LYS A 238 -20.31 2.86 -22.59
N ILE A 239 -20.27 1.74 -23.31
CA ILE A 239 -19.06 0.98 -23.60
C ILE A 239 -18.50 1.48 -24.94
N SER A 240 -17.23 1.83 -24.95
CA SER A 240 -16.50 2.30 -26.12
C SER A 240 -15.27 1.41 -26.36
N PRO A 241 -14.83 1.27 -27.62
CA PRO A 241 -13.60 0.54 -27.91
C PRO A 241 -12.39 1.22 -27.25
N LEU A 242 -11.33 0.45 -27.07
CA LEU A 242 -10.09 0.95 -26.51
C LEU A 242 -9.36 1.84 -27.53
N PRO A 243 -8.65 2.88 -27.10
CA PRO A 243 -7.65 3.54 -27.92
C PRO A 243 -6.54 2.56 -28.29
N GLU A 244 -5.99 2.68 -29.50
CA GLU A 244 -4.98 1.77 -30.09
C GLU A 244 -3.80 1.47 -29.16
N ARG A 245 -3.33 2.47 -28.39
CA ARG A 245 -2.21 2.32 -27.44
C ARG A 245 -2.54 1.42 -26.24
N VAL A 246 -3.81 1.32 -25.86
CA VAL A 246 -4.27 0.48 -24.74
C VAL A 246 -4.58 -0.94 -25.22
N GLU A 247 -5.05 -1.11 -26.46
CA GLU A 247 -5.28 -2.43 -27.06
C GLU A 247 -4.01 -3.30 -27.10
N GLN A 248 -2.84 -2.68 -27.24
CA GLN A 248 -1.54 -3.36 -27.24
C GLN A 248 -1.24 -4.12 -25.94
N SER A 249 -1.92 -3.81 -24.83
CA SER A 249 -1.71 -4.54 -23.57
C SER A 249 -2.40 -5.91 -23.55
N GLY A 250 -3.40 -6.16 -24.43
CA GLY A 250 -4.14 -7.41 -24.52
C GLY A 250 -5.04 -7.77 -23.34
N LEU A 251 -4.95 -7.06 -22.20
CA LEU A 251 -5.69 -7.35 -20.96
C LEU A 251 -7.08 -6.70 -20.90
N PHE A 252 -7.25 -5.56 -21.56
CA PHE A 252 -8.49 -4.79 -21.51
C PHE A 252 -9.37 -5.13 -22.70
N LYS A 253 -10.68 -5.16 -22.48
CA LYS A 253 -11.70 -5.39 -23.51
C LYS A 253 -12.28 -4.09 -24.06
N ALA A 254 -12.54 -3.11 -23.18
CA ALA A 254 -13.23 -1.88 -23.54
C ALA A 254 -13.08 -0.79 -22.46
N ILE A 255 -13.61 0.41 -22.74
CA ILE A 255 -13.74 1.52 -21.80
C ILE A 255 -15.21 1.78 -21.52
N ALA A 256 -15.59 1.90 -20.24
CA ALA A 256 -16.92 2.35 -19.84
C ALA A 256 -16.88 3.79 -19.30
N LYS A 257 -17.89 4.59 -19.65
CA LYS A 257 -18.12 5.94 -19.09
C LYS A 257 -19.08 5.86 -17.90
N THR A 258 -18.78 6.59 -16.82
CA THR A 258 -19.67 6.72 -15.65
C THR A 258 -20.42 8.05 -15.69
N ASP A 259 -21.69 8.04 -15.26
CA ASP A 259 -22.62 9.19 -15.40
C ASP A 259 -22.49 10.26 -14.31
N ASN A 260 -21.85 9.96 -13.17
CA ASN A 260 -21.89 10.83 -12.01
C ASN A 260 -20.51 11.44 -11.74
N ASP A 261 -20.27 12.63 -12.31
CA ASP A 261 -19.23 13.64 -11.95
C ASP A 261 -18.17 13.93 -13.02
N GLY A 262 -18.33 13.43 -14.25
CA GLY A 262 -17.57 13.93 -15.40
C GLY A 262 -16.09 13.58 -15.45
N SER A 263 -15.61 12.64 -14.63
CA SER A 263 -14.19 12.22 -14.61
C SER A 263 -13.92 10.71 -14.58
N GLY A 264 -14.92 9.83 -14.37
CA GLY A 264 -14.64 8.39 -14.22
C GLY A 264 -14.73 7.61 -15.52
N LEU A 265 -13.65 7.52 -16.31
CA LEU A 265 -13.48 6.41 -17.25
C LEU A 265 -13.09 5.16 -16.47
N MET A 266 -13.69 4.01 -16.80
CA MET A 266 -13.34 2.72 -16.22
C MET A 266 -12.86 1.77 -17.31
N LEU A 267 -11.77 1.05 -17.05
CA LEU A 267 -11.27 0.03 -17.97
C LEU A 267 -11.94 -1.31 -17.65
N LEU A 268 -12.57 -1.91 -18.66
CA LEU A 268 -13.18 -3.22 -18.56
C LEU A 268 -12.12 -4.27 -18.87
N ILE A 269 -11.84 -5.16 -17.91
CA ILE A 269 -10.84 -6.22 -18.06
C ILE A 269 -11.47 -7.43 -18.75
N ASP A 270 -10.72 -8.04 -19.66
CA ASP A 270 -11.04 -9.36 -20.19
C ASP A 270 -10.66 -10.42 -19.16
N GLY A 271 -11.68 -11.02 -18.53
CA GLY A 271 -11.48 -12.02 -17.49
C GLY A 271 -10.69 -13.24 -17.98
N ALA A 272 -10.83 -13.64 -19.25
CA ALA A 272 -10.11 -14.79 -19.80
C ALA A 272 -8.60 -14.52 -19.87
N LYS A 273 -8.22 -13.27 -20.19
CA LYS A 273 -6.83 -12.82 -20.31
C LYS A 273 -6.07 -12.85 -19.00
N LEU A 274 -6.76 -12.80 -17.86
CA LEU A 274 -6.12 -12.96 -16.54
C LEU A 274 -5.63 -14.40 -16.28
N PHE A 275 -6.16 -15.40 -17.00
CA PHE A 275 -5.74 -16.80 -16.88
C PHE A 275 -4.63 -17.19 -17.86
N GLU A 276 -4.21 -16.27 -18.74
CA GLU A 276 -3.05 -16.46 -19.61
C GLU A 276 -1.78 -16.21 -18.77
N ASP A 277 -0.95 -17.25 -18.64
CA ASP A 277 0.31 -17.16 -17.89
C ASP A 277 1.34 -16.34 -18.68
N ALA A 278 2.10 -15.49 -17.98
CA ALA A 278 3.19 -14.75 -18.59
C ALA A 278 4.32 -15.69 -19.07
N ASP A 279 4.45 -16.84 -18.41
CA ASP A 279 5.27 -17.97 -18.85
C ASP A 279 4.34 -19.16 -19.19
N PRO A 280 4.19 -19.52 -20.48
CA PRO A 280 3.38 -20.67 -20.92
C PRO A 280 3.81 -22.02 -20.33
N ASN A 281 5.04 -22.11 -19.80
CA ASN A 281 5.57 -23.32 -19.19
C ASN A 281 5.38 -23.35 -17.66
N TRP A 282 4.94 -22.25 -17.05
CA TRP A 282 4.68 -22.23 -15.62
C TRP A 282 3.32 -22.89 -15.35
N GLN A 283 3.36 -23.99 -14.60
CA GLN A 283 2.15 -24.56 -14.00
C GLN A 283 2.22 -24.31 -12.50
N PRO A 284 1.13 -23.84 -11.86
CA PRO A 284 1.08 -23.85 -10.42
C PRO A 284 1.33 -25.29 -9.95
N PRO A 285 2.19 -25.51 -8.94
CA PRO A 285 2.39 -26.85 -8.40
C PRO A 285 1.05 -27.51 -8.03
N ASP A 286 1.00 -28.84 -8.05
CA ASP A 286 -0.15 -29.55 -7.50
C ASP A 286 -0.14 -29.37 -5.97
N LEU A 287 -0.91 -28.38 -5.53
CA LEU A 287 -0.97 -27.99 -4.13
C LEU A 287 -2.11 -28.73 -3.38
N SER A 288 -2.81 -29.66 -4.03
CA SER A 288 -3.91 -30.43 -3.44
C SER A 288 -3.49 -31.30 -2.25
N GLN A 289 -2.19 -31.61 -2.14
CA GLN A 289 -1.62 -32.40 -1.04
C GLN A 289 -1.22 -31.55 0.18
N PHE A 290 -1.36 -30.22 0.12
CA PHE A 290 -0.89 -29.32 1.17
C PHE A 290 -2.05 -28.89 2.09
N ASP A 291 -1.98 -29.32 3.35
CA ASP A 291 -2.88 -28.89 4.43
C ASP A 291 -2.67 -27.41 4.79
N ASP A 292 -3.70 -26.77 5.34
CA ASP A 292 -3.68 -25.40 5.84
C ASP A 292 -2.59 -25.14 6.90
N ASN A 293 -2.06 -26.20 7.51
CA ASN A 293 -0.98 -26.14 8.51
C ASN A 293 0.43 -26.37 7.96
N ALA A 294 0.61 -26.60 6.65
CA ALA A 294 1.93 -26.84 6.08
C ALA A 294 2.82 -25.58 6.19
N PRO A 295 4.09 -25.71 6.64
CA PRO A 295 5.05 -24.61 6.60
C PRO A 295 5.28 -24.14 5.15
N GLU A 296 5.83 -22.93 5.00
CA GLU A 296 6.11 -22.27 3.71
C GLU A 296 6.63 -23.25 2.63
N PHE A 297 6.29 -22.99 1.37
CA PHE A 297 6.69 -23.82 0.23
C PHE A 297 8.22 -23.96 0.17
N SER A 298 8.75 -25.03 0.76
CA SER A 298 10.17 -25.32 0.80
C SER A 298 10.65 -25.74 -0.58
N LYS A 299 11.76 -25.15 -1.04
CA LYS A 299 12.43 -25.50 -2.31
C LYS A 299 12.66 -27.00 -2.49
N ASN A 300 12.76 -27.77 -1.40
CA ASN A 300 13.00 -29.22 -1.44
C ASN A 300 11.74 -30.08 -1.61
N GLN A 301 10.54 -29.55 -1.40
CA GLN A 301 9.28 -30.31 -1.52
C GLN A 301 8.69 -30.31 -2.94
N MET A 302 9.02 -29.29 -3.75
CA MET A 302 8.53 -29.17 -5.13
C MET A 302 9.40 -29.88 -6.18
N ALA A 303 10.62 -30.28 -5.82
CA ALA A 303 11.50 -31.07 -6.70
C ALA A 303 11.02 -32.52 -6.92
N ALA A 304 9.94 -32.94 -6.27
CA ALA A 304 9.37 -34.30 -6.38
C ALA A 304 8.24 -34.42 -7.41
N THR A 305 7.84 -33.31 -8.07
CA THR A 305 6.79 -33.30 -9.10
C THR A 305 7.28 -32.58 -10.35
N GLY A 306 8.34 -33.09 -10.94
CA GLY A 306 8.68 -32.85 -12.34
C GLY A 306 8.88 -34.20 -13.03
N PRO A 307 8.45 -34.38 -14.29
CA PRO A 307 8.69 -35.61 -15.03
C PRO A 307 10.19 -35.91 -15.22
#